data_AF-A0A3N7H0E8-F1
#
_entry.id   AF-A0A3N7H0E8-F1
#
_cell.length_a   1.000
_cell.length_b   1.000
_cell.length_c   1.000
_cell.angle_alpha   90.00
_cell.angle_beta   90.00
_cell.angle_gamma   90.00
#
_symmetry.space_group_name_H-M   'P 1'
#
loop_
_entity.id
_entity.type
_entity.pdbx_description
1 polymer ?
#
loop_
_entity_poly.entity_id
_entity_poly.type
_entity_poly.pdbx_seq_one_letter_code
_entity_poly.pdbx_strand_id
1 'polypeptide(L)' 'PAGAGVPCLVAVGSWGPCVPARTSGPPGRCYPAEGGCGEWRVLDRRGRPAPWLERKLTEAERARIDDVVFDVMENRL' A
#
# COMPACT_ATOMS: atom_id res chain seq x y z
N PRO A 1 3.51 -4.93 -14.90
CA PRO A 1 4.36 -3.77 -15.25
C PRO A 1 3.87 -2.49 -14.55
N ALA A 2 4.53 -2.13 -13.44
CA ALA A 2 4.29 -0.86 -12.75
C ALA A 2 5.01 0.28 -13.49
N GLY A 3 4.35 1.43 -13.65
CA GLY A 3 5.03 2.70 -13.87
C GLY A 3 5.77 2.86 -15.20
N ALA A 4 5.11 2.85 -16.35
CA ALA A 4 5.75 3.13 -17.65
C ALA A 4 7.14 2.45 -17.92
N GLY A 5 7.41 1.29 -17.31
CA GLY A 5 8.69 0.58 -17.41
C GLY A 5 9.90 1.26 -16.73
N VAL A 6 9.72 2.31 -15.93
CA VAL A 6 10.80 2.99 -15.22
C VAL A 6 10.98 2.37 -13.82
N PRO A 7 12.09 1.68 -13.54
CA PRO A 7 12.31 1.08 -12.23
C PRO A 7 12.48 2.15 -11.16
N CYS A 8 11.68 2.03 -10.11
CA CYS A 8 11.64 2.91 -8.95
C CYS A 8 11.62 2.07 -7.66
N LEU A 9 11.82 2.73 -6.52
CA LEU A 9 11.65 2.14 -5.20
C LEU A 9 10.38 2.72 -4.57
N VAL A 10 9.67 1.92 -3.78
CA VAL A 10 8.52 2.37 -2.98
C VAL A 10 8.91 2.28 -1.51
N ALA A 11 8.85 3.40 -0.80
CA ALA A 11 9.12 3.46 0.63
C ALA A 11 7.80 3.64 1.39
N VAL A 12 7.48 2.68 2.26
CA VAL A 12 6.32 2.73 3.16
C VAL A 12 6.71 3.54 4.39
N GLY A 13 6.00 4.65 4.63
CA GLY A 13 6.24 5.55 5.76
C GLY A 13 5.41 5.22 6.99
N SER A 14 4.18 4.74 6.78
CA SER A 14 3.27 4.31 7.84
C SER A 14 2.44 3.12 7.35
N TRP A 15 2.12 2.18 8.24
CA TRP A 15 1.25 1.04 7.94
C TRP A 15 0.40 0.68 9.14
N GLY A 16 -0.92 0.65 8.96
CA GLY A 16 -1.87 0.06 9.90
C GLY A 16 -2.13 -1.39 9.49
N PRO A 17 -1.73 -2.40 10.29
CA PRO A 17 -1.93 -3.80 9.96
C PRO A 17 -3.41 -4.15 9.73
N CYS A 18 -3.68 -5.08 8.82
CA CYS A 18 -5.03 -5.54 8.55
C CYS A 18 -5.59 -6.36 9.73
N VAL A 19 -6.65 -5.86 10.35
CA VAL A 19 -7.42 -6.56 11.38
C VAL A 19 -8.72 -7.05 10.74
N PRO A 20 -8.97 -8.37 10.69
CA PRO A 20 -10.18 -8.90 10.08
C PRO A 20 -11.41 -8.56 10.92
N ALA A 21 -12.53 -8.33 10.26
CA ALA A 21 -13.82 -8.12 10.92
C ALA A 21 -14.20 -9.35 11.75
N ARG A 22 -14.77 -9.09 12.92
CA ARG A 22 -15.48 -10.13 13.68
C ARG A 22 -16.98 -9.95 13.49
N THR A 23 -17.57 -10.85 12.71
CA THR A 23 -19.00 -10.83 12.38
C THR A 23 -19.80 -11.94 13.07
N SER A 24 -19.14 -12.80 13.86
CA SER A 24 -19.74 -13.93 14.55
C SER A 24 -19.72 -13.79 16.09
N GLY A 25 -20.78 -14.31 16.72
CA GLY A 25 -20.98 -14.28 18.16
C GLY A 25 -21.97 -13.19 18.61
N PRO A 26 -22.00 -12.87 19.93
CA PRO A 26 -22.89 -11.85 20.47
C PRO A 26 -22.62 -10.47 19.82
N PRO A 27 -23.66 -9.68 19.49
CA PRO A 27 -23.49 -8.40 18.80
C PRO A 27 -22.51 -7.44 19.48
N GLY A 28 -22.45 -7.43 20.82
CA GLY A 28 -21.52 -6.60 21.59
C GLY A 28 -20.04 -7.01 21.49
N ARG A 29 -19.71 -8.10 20.79
CA ARG A 29 -18.33 -8.54 20.50
C ARG A 29 -17.99 -8.46 19.02
N CYS A 30 -18.92 -8.03 18.16
CA CYS A 30 -18.66 -7.82 16.75
C CYS A 30 -17.94 -6.48 16.55
N TYR A 31 -16.98 -6.45 15.63
CA TYR A 31 -16.24 -5.25 15.25
C TYR A 31 -15.92 -5.30 13.76
N PRO A 32 -15.88 -4.14 13.07
CA PRO A 32 -15.55 -4.08 11.65
C PRO A 32 -14.09 -4.46 11.39
N ALA A 33 -13.74 -4.70 10.13
CA ALA A 33 -12.34 -4.80 9.74
C ALA A 33 -11.68 -3.43 9.87
N GLU A 34 -10.40 -3.40 10.23
CA GLU A 34 -9.62 -2.18 10.41
C GLU A 34 -8.25 -2.32 9.75
N GLY A 35 -7.61 -1.20 9.43
CA GLY A 35 -6.27 -1.16 8.85
C GLY A 35 -6.21 -1.73 7.43
N GLY A 36 -5.06 -2.31 7.07
CA GLY A 36 -4.74 -2.67 5.69
C GLY A 36 -4.46 -1.45 4.81
N CYS A 37 -4.08 -0.33 5.41
CA CYS A 37 -3.81 0.92 4.72
C CYS A 37 -2.65 1.68 5.37
N GLY A 38 -2.02 2.55 4.59
CA GLY A 38 -0.86 3.30 5.01
C GLY A 38 -0.39 4.28 3.96
N GLU A 39 0.68 5.01 4.26
CA GLU A 39 1.28 5.95 3.33
C GLU A 39 2.58 5.41 2.75
N TRP A 40 2.78 5.62 1.45
CA TRP A 40 4.01 5.30 0.75
C TRP A 40 4.42 6.43 -0.19
N ARG A 41 5.70 6.44 -0.57
CA ARG A 41 6.28 7.44 -1.48
C ARG A 41 7.16 6.76 -2.53
N VAL A 42 7.27 7.38 -3.71
CA VAL A 42 8.15 6.88 -4.78
C VAL A 42 9.52 7.51 -4.69
N LEU A 43 10.53 6.66 -4.71
CA LEU A 43 11.94 7.03 -4.73
C LEU A 43 12.58 6.59 -6.03
N ASP A 44 13.64 7.29 -6.42
CA ASP A 44 14.52 6.82 -7.49
C ASP A 44 15.27 5.54 -7.06
N ARG A 45 16.02 4.92 -7.97
CA ARG A 45 16.80 3.71 -7.67
C ARG A 45 17.88 3.89 -6.59
N ARG A 46 18.17 5.12 -6.18
CA ARG A 46 19.13 5.46 -5.13
C ARG A 46 18.44 5.83 -3.81
N GLY A 47 17.12 5.66 -3.72
CA GLY A 47 16.34 5.99 -2.51
C GLY A 47 16.10 7.49 -2.32
N ARG A 48 16.27 8.32 -3.35
CA ARG A 48 16.02 9.76 -3.26
C ARG A 48 14.59 10.10 -3.68
N PRO A 49 13.95 11.11 -3.08
CA PRO A 49 12.63 11.56 -3.51
C PRO A 49 12.59 11.84 -5.01
N ALA A 50 11.58 11.33 -5.69
CA ALA A 50 11.44 11.48 -7.14
C ALA A 50 10.09 12.11 -7.51
N PRO A 51 9.89 13.43 -7.31
CA PRO A 51 8.64 14.11 -7.66
C PRO A 51 8.27 13.95 -9.14
N TRP A 52 9.27 13.83 -10.02
CA TRP A 52 9.06 13.61 -11.45
C TRP A 52 8.50 12.21 -11.77
N LEU A 53 8.73 11.21 -10.91
CA LEU A 53 8.11 9.89 -11.01
C LEU A 53 6.67 9.94 -10.49
N GLU A 54 6.45 10.58 -9.35
CA GLU A 54 5.10 10.72 -8.77
C GLU A 54 4.14 11.45 -9.73
N ARG A 55 4.63 12.45 -10.46
CA ARG A 55 3.87 13.16 -11.50
C ARG A 55 3.51 12.29 -12.71
N LYS A 56 4.22 11.18 -12.93
CA LYS A 56 3.94 10.24 -14.02
C LYS A 56 2.98 9.13 -13.59
N LEU A 57 2.70 8.99 -12.29
CA LEU A 57 1.78 7.97 -11.80
C LEU A 57 0.35 8.31 -12.21
N THR A 58 -0.25 7.41 -12.95
CA THR A 58 -1.69 7.34 -13.16
C THR A 58 -2.37 6.74 -11.93
N GLU A 59 -3.68 7.00 -11.75
CA GLU A 59 -4.47 6.37 -10.69
C GLU A 59 -4.44 4.84 -10.78
N ALA A 60 -4.41 4.28 -11.99
CA ALA A 60 -4.26 2.84 -12.19
C ALA A 60 -2.88 2.30 -11.78
N GLU A 61 -1.83 3.13 -11.79
CA GLU A 61 -0.53 2.76 -11.22
C GLU A 61 -0.51 2.89 -9.71
N ARG A 62 -1.18 3.92 -9.15
CA ARG A 62 -1.33 4.08 -7.70
C ARG A 62 -2.06 2.88 -7.09
N ALA A 63 -3.21 2.51 -7.63
CA ALA A 63 -3.97 1.34 -7.17
C ALA A 63 -3.15 0.04 -7.23
N ARG A 64 -2.37 -0.16 -8.31
CA ARG A 64 -1.47 -1.32 -8.42
C ARG A 64 -0.34 -1.29 -7.39
N ILE A 65 0.18 -0.11 -7.04
CA ILE A 65 1.19 0.02 -5.99
C ILE A 65 0.55 -0.22 -4.62
N ASP A 66 -0.67 0.24 -4.38
CA ASP A 66 -1.42 -0.02 -3.14
C ASP A 66 -1.58 -1.53 -2.90
N ASP A 67 -1.99 -2.29 -3.92
CA ASP A 67 -2.11 -3.75 -3.84
C ASP A 67 -0.77 -4.42 -3.50
N VAL A 68 0.31 -4.01 -4.19
CA VAL A 68 1.66 -4.56 -3.93
C VAL A 68 2.16 -4.19 -2.54
N VAL A 69 1.93 -2.95 -2.08
CA VAL A 69 2.31 -2.51 -0.73
C VAL A 69 1.54 -3.33 0.30
N PHE A 70 0.24 -3.53 0.12
CA PHE A 70 -0.57 -4.36 0.99
C PHE A 70 -0.03 -5.80 1.05
N ASP A 71 0.24 -6.43 -0.09
CA ASP A 71 0.76 -7.79 -0.13
C ASP A 71 2.15 -7.92 0.53
N VAL A 72 3.04 -6.95 0.34
CA VAL A 72 4.35 -6.90 1.02
C VAL A 72 4.17 -6.76 2.52
N MET A 73 3.35 -5.80 2.97
CA MET A 73 3.23 -5.46 4.39
C MET A 73 2.46 -6.53 5.18
N GLU A 74 1.56 -7.27 4.53
CA GLU A 74 0.80 -8.37 5.13
C GLU A 74 1.44 -9.75 4.89
N ASN A 75 2.68 -9.80 4.39
CA ASN A 75 3.44 -11.03 4.10
C ASN A 75 2.69 -12.04 3.21
N ARG A 76 2.11 -11.56 2.10
CA ARG A 76 1.35 -12.37 1.13
C ARG A 76 2.09 -12.68 -0.18
N LEU A 77 3.38 -12.32 -0.27
CA LEU A 77 4.27 -12.59 -1.42
C LEU A 77 5.21 -13.77 -1.17
#